data_AF-A0A7C8ZS27-F1
#
_entry.id   AF-A0A7C8ZS27-F1
#
_cell.length_a   1.000
_cell.length_b   1.000
_cell.length_c   1.000
_cell.angle_alpha   90.00
_cell.angle_beta   90.00
_cell.angle_gamma   90.00
#
_symmetry.space_group_name_H-M   'P 1'
#
loop_
_entity.id
_entity.type
_entity.pdbx_description
1 polymer ?
#
loop_
_entity_poly.entity_id
_entity_poly.type
_entity_poly.pdbx_seq_one_letter_code
_entity_poly.pdbx_strand_id
1 'polypeptide(L)'
;ETISRDIEKERAESFWTIIDDIWNKTLHCGLHAAGYYLNPRIFYTDDFFVDSEVIEGVLSAVLKTGGDDVATQSIIIEQIRLYENGFGSFKQGIRERNKFPPVEWWMRFGSHCPELQTLAMKVLGLTCNGASSYELRREVAENLLSVSETHPSYEWLKTFAFVCYNVHLKQVRQPGFKFDMDEPDIDSLDDWLRDEH
;
A
#
# COMPACT_ATOMS: atom_id res chain seq x y z
N GLU A 1 19.04 -8.58 -34.83
CA GLU A 1 18.04 -7.82 -34.06
C GLU A 1 17.06 -8.71 -33.29
N THR A 2 16.60 -9.84 -33.86
CA THR A 2 15.62 -10.75 -33.19
C THR A 2 16.15 -11.38 -31.90
N ILE A 3 17.38 -11.90 -31.90
CA ILE A 3 17.98 -12.59 -30.73
C ILE A 3 18.18 -11.66 -29.52
N SER A 4 18.54 -10.38 -29.73
CA SER A 4 18.64 -9.41 -28.62
C SER A 4 17.28 -9.11 -28.00
N ARG A 5 16.21 -9.00 -28.81
CA ARG A 5 14.85 -8.77 -28.31
C ARG A 5 14.34 -9.97 -27.51
N ASP A 6 14.67 -11.19 -27.95
CA ASP A 6 14.27 -12.41 -27.25
C ASP A 6 14.98 -12.56 -25.89
N ILE A 7 16.28 -12.23 -25.81
CA ILE A 7 17.04 -12.22 -24.55
C ILE A 7 16.57 -11.11 -23.60
N GLU A 8 16.24 -9.93 -24.12
CA GLU A 8 15.66 -8.83 -23.33
C GLU A 8 14.28 -9.19 -22.79
N LYS A 9 13.46 -9.89 -23.59
CA LYS A 9 12.14 -10.37 -23.19
C LYS A 9 12.22 -11.47 -22.13
N GLU A 10 13.11 -12.44 -22.29
CA GLU A 10 13.34 -13.51 -21.31
C GLU A 10 13.88 -12.96 -19.97
N ARG A 11 14.76 -11.93 -20.04
CA ARG A 11 15.20 -11.21 -18.84
C ARG A 11 14.07 -10.44 -18.18
N ALA A 12 13.25 -9.74 -18.96
CA ALA A 12 12.09 -9.01 -18.44
C ALA A 12 11.08 -9.95 -17.77
N GLU A 13 10.74 -11.08 -18.40
CA GLU A 13 9.87 -12.12 -17.84
C GLU A 13 10.43 -12.67 -16.51
N SER A 14 11.76 -12.82 -16.39
CA SER A 14 12.39 -13.26 -15.14
C SER A 14 12.32 -12.24 -14.00
N PHE A 15 12.29 -10.94 -14.32
CA PHE A 15 12.07 -9.89 -13.31
C PHE A 15 10.60 -9.83 -12.89
N TRP A 16 9.67 -10.01 -13.84
CA TRP A 16 8.24 -10.08 -13.53
C TRP A 16 7.93 -11.20 -12.55
N THR A 17 8.53 -12.39 -12.70
CA THR A 17 8.33 -13.47 -11.73
C THR A 17 8.78 -13.08 -10.32
N ILE A 18 9.87 -12.33 -10.16
CA ILE A 18 10.35 -11.88 -8.84
C ILE A 18 9.42 -10.80 -8.28
N ILE A 19 8.99 -9.85 -9.12
CA ILE A 19 8.04 -8.82 -8.74
C ILE A 19 6.71 -9.45 -8.32
N ASP A 20 6.22 -10.42 -9.07
CA ASP A 20 5.01 -11.18 -8.77
C ASP A 20 5.16 -12.00 -7.49
N ASP A 21 6.35 -12.55 -7.21
CA ASP A 21 6.60 -13.29 -5.98
C ASP A 21 6.63 -12.37 -4.76
N ILE A 22 7.32 -11.23 -4.86
CA ILE A 22 7.37 -10.17 -3.83
C ILE A 22 5.97 -9.59 -3.60
N TRP A 23 5.24 -9.36 -4.69
CA TRP A 23 3.86 -8.92 -4.66
C TRP A 23 3.03 -9.97 -3.92
N ASN A 24 2.81 -11.15 -4.51
CA ASN A 24 1.89 -12.16 -4.00
C ASN A 24 2.22 -12.73 -2.61
N LYS A 25 3.49 -12.71 -2.16
CA LYS A 25 3.89 -13.30 -0.87
C LYS A 25 4.08 -12.31 0.26
N THR A 26 4.20 -11.01 -0.02
CA THR A 26 4.62 -10.05 1.02
C THR A 26 3.98 -8.68 0.89
N LEU A 27 3.77 -8.17 -0.34
CA LEU A 27 3.05 -6.90 -0.55
C LEU A 27 1.56 -7.10 -0.84
N HIS A 28 1.14 -8.30 -1.24
CA HIS A 28 -0.24 -8.68 -1.50
C HIS A 28 -0.85 -9.15 -0.20
N CYS A 29 -1.13 -8.16 0.65
CA CYS A 29 -1.86 -8.35 1.88
C CYS A 29 -3.16 -7.55 1.73
N GLY A 30 -4.27 -8.10 2.21
CA GLY A 30 -5.57 -7.40 2.21
C GLY A 30 -5.49 -5.99 2.82
N LEU A 31 -4.47 -5.72 3.64
CA LEU A 31 -4.13 -4.42 4.16
C LEU A 31 -3.76 -3.38 3.08
N HIS A 32 -2.94 -3.74 2.08
CA HIS A 32 -2.57 -2.82 1.00
C HIS A 32 -3.76 -2.54 0.08
N ALA A 33 -4.58 -3.56 -0.21
CA ALA A 33 -5.86 -3.41 -0.90
C ALA A 33 -6.80 -2.45 -0.14
N ALA A 34 -6.95 -2.63 1.18
CA ALA A 34 -7.72 -1.71 2.02
C ALA A 34 -7.11 -0.30 2.04
N GLY A 35 -5.79 -0.17 2.11
CA GLY A 35 -5.08 1.11 2.08
C GLY A 35 -5.25 1.84 0.76
N TYR A 36 -5.17 1.13 -0.37
CA TYR A 36 -5.46 1.66 -1.70
C TYR A 36 -6.89 2.23 -1.77
N TYR A 37 -7.87 1.47 -1.28
CA TYR A 37 -9.27 1.88 -1.26
C TYR A 37 -9.55 3.06 -0.32
N LEU A 38 -8.94 3.09 0.87
CA LEU A 38 -9.18 4.13 1.88
C LEU A 38 -8.36 5.41 1.66
N ASN A 39 -7.38 5.40 0.75
CA ASN A 39 -6.56 6.57 0.49
C ASN A 39 -7.34 7.58 -0.37
N PRO A 40 -7.72 8.76 0.17
CA PRO A 40 -8.55 9.73 -0.56
C PRO A 40 -7.82 10.33 -1.77
N ARG A 41 -6.48 10.30 -1.80
CA ARG A 41 -5.70 10.77 -2.96
C ARG A 41 -5.85 9.86 -4.16
N ILE A 42 -6.14 8.58 -3.92
CA ILE A 42 -6.26 7.53 -4.92
C ILE A 42 -7.73 7.25 -5.20
N PHE A 43 -8.54 7.01 -4.17
CA PHE A 43 -9.95 6.64 -4.30
C PHE A 43 -10.79 7.60 -5.15
N TYR A 44 -10.54 8.91 -5.04
CA TYR A 44 -11.31 9.94 -5.76
C TYR A 44 -10.65 10.40 -7.07
N THR A 45 -9.78 9.59 -7.67
CA THR A 45 -9.26 9.84 -9.02
C THR A 45 -10.14 9.18 -10.09
N ASP A 46 -10.06 9.67 -11.32
CA ASP A 46 -10.87 9.15 -12.43
C ASP A 46 -10.42 7.75 -12.89
N ASP A 47 -9.19 7.36 -12.55
CA ASP A 47 -8.56 6.07 -12.85
C ASP A 47 -8.63 5.06 -11.69
N PHE A 48 -9.36 5.39 -10.61
CA PHE A 48 -9.58 4.46 -9.52
C PHE A 48 -10.33 3.21 -10.00
N PHE A 49 -9.82 2.04 -9.63
CA PHE A 49 -10.37 0.76 -10.07
C PHE A 49 -10.48 -0.22 -8.90
N VAL A 50 -11.59 -0.94 -8.83
CA VAL A 50 -11.88 -1.89 -7.77
C VAL A 50 -12.15 -3.25 -8.40
N ASP A 51 -11.35 -4.25 -8.02
CA ASP A 51 -11.58 -5.65 -8.32
C ASP A 51 -11.97 -6.44 -7.06
N SER A 52 -12.13 -7.76 -7.21
CA SER A 52 -12.50 -8.64 -6.09
C SER A 52 -11.48 -8.61 -4.96
N GLU A 53 -10.19 -8.48 -5.30
CA GLU A 53 -9.11 -8.46 -4.32
C GLU A 53 -9.16 -7.21 -3.45
N VAL A 54 -9.40 -6.04 -4.07
CA VAL A 54 -9.59 -4.78 -3.34
C VAL A 54 -10.77 -4.89 -2.37
N ILE A 55 -11.89 -5.46 -2.82
CA ILE A 55 -13.08 -5.66 -1.96
C ILE A 55 -12.78 -6.63 -0.82
N GLU A 56 -12.13 -7.76 -1.10
CA GLU A 56 -11.76 -8.75 -0.08
C GLU A 56 -10.81 -8.16 0.97
N GLY A 57 -9.84 -7.35 0.54
CA GLY A 57 -8.94 -6.63 1.45
C GLY A 57 -9.67 -5.65 2.37
N VAL A 58 -10.61 -4.86 1.82
CA VAL A 58 -11.45 -3.95 2.61
C VAL A 58 -12.30 -4.74 3.61
N LEU A 59 -12.99 -5.80 3.17
CA LEU A 59 -13.84 -6.62 4.05
C LEU A 59 -13.02 -7.27 5.16
N SER A 60 -11.82 -7.77 4.86
CA SER A 60 -10.89 -8.31 5.85
C SER A 60 -10.53 -7.26 6.91
N ALA A 61 -10.23 -6.02 6.49
CA ALA A 61 -9.96 -4.92 7.41
C ALA A 61 -11.17 -4.55 8.27
N VAL A 62 -12.39 -4.59 7.72
CA VAL A 62 -13.64 -4.34 8.45
C VAL A 62 -13.89 -5.41 9.50
N LEU A 63 -13.89 -6.69 9.10
CA LEU A 63 -14.12 -7.83 9.98
C LEU A 63 -13.19 -7.78 11.18
N LYS A 64 -11.93 -7.45 10.92
CA LYS A 64 -10.92 -7.44 11.95
C LYS A 64 -10.94 -6.19 12.83
N THR A 65 -11.34 -5.02 12.30
CA THR A 65 -11.54 -3.82 13.13
C THR A 65 -12.76 -3.97 14.04
N GLY A 66 -13.84 -4.56 13.54
CA GLY A 66 -15.05 -4.82 14.30
C GLY A 66 -14.98 -6.07 15.19
N GLY A 67 -14.00 -6.95 15.01
CA GLY A 67 -13.87 -8.20 15.75
C GLY A 67 -15.12 -9.06 15.65
N ASP A 68 -15.60 -9.60 16.78
CA ASP A 68 -16.86 -10.35 16.84
C ASP A 68 -18.12 -9.45 16.88
N ASP A 69 -17.97 -8.12 16.94
CA ASP A 69 -19.11 -7.19 16.98
C ASP A 69 -19.66 -6.90 15.58
N VAL A 70 -20.64 -7.70 15.19
CA VAL A 70 -21.39 -7.56 13.94
C VAL A 70 -22.06 -6.18 13.81
N ALA A 71 -22.44 -5.53 14.92
CA ALA A 71 -23.04 -4.21 14.86
C ALA A 71 -22.02 -3.16 14.42
N THR A 72 -20.82 -3.18 15.00
CA THR A 72 -19.71 -2.30 14.60
C THR A 72 -19.30 -2.55 13.14
N GLN A 73 -19.18 -3.82 12.71
CA GLN A 73 -18.90 -4.14 11.30
C GLN A 73 -19.95 -3.56 10.35
N SER A 74 -21.24 -3.67 10.69
CA SER A 74 -22.33 -3.13 9.89
C SER A 74 -22.29 -1.60 9.81
N ILE A 75 -21.95 -0.93 10.92
CA ILE A 75 -21.77 0.53 10.98
C ILE A 75 -20.61 0.95 10.08
N ILE A 76 -19.48 0.24 10.11
CA ILE A 76 -18.34 0.53 9.23
C ILE A 76 -18.76 0.42 7.76
N ILE A 77 -19.49 -0.64 7.38
CA ILE A 77 -20.00 -0.82 6.01
C ILE A 77 -20.93 0.32 5.59
N GLU A 78 -21.80 0.80 6.48
CA GLU A 78 -22.66 1.95 6.19
C GLU A 78 -21.84 3.24 6.01
N GLN A 79 -20.84 3.46 6.86
CA GLN A 79 -19.94 4.60 6.77
C GLN A 79 -19.08 4.57 5.50
N ILE A 80 -18.70 3.38 5.02
CA ILE A 80 -18.00 3.23 3.73
C ILE A 80 -18.84 3.84 2.61
N ARG A 81 -20.16 3.59 2.58
CA ARG A 81 -21.04 4.19 1.57
C ARG A 81 -21.07 5.72 1.66
N LEU A 82 -20.97 6.28 2.86
CA LEU A 82 -20.89 7.75 3.03
C LEU A 82 -19.59 8.30 2.45
N TYR A 83 -18.48 7.60 2.66
CA TYR A 83 -17.18 7.92 2.07
C TYR A 83 -17.21 7.81 0.54
N GLU A 84 -17.68 6.68 -0.02
CA GLU A 84 -17.78 6.47 -1.48
C GLU A 84 -18.53 7.60 -2.18
N ASN A 85 -19.67 8.00 -1.60
CA ASN A 85 -20.51 9.05 -2.16
C ASN A 85 -20.03 10.48 -1.83
N GLY A 86 -18.96 10.63 -1.04
CA GLY A 86 -18.44 11.93 -0.62
C GLY A 86 -19.44 12.74 0.20
N PHE A 87 -20.28 12.09 1.02
CA PHE A 87 -21.27 12.76 1.86
C PHE A 87 -20.64 13.54 3.02
N GLY A 88 -21.37 14.55 3.51
CA GLY A 88 -20.94 15.33 4.68
C GLY A 88 -19.60 16.04 4.49
N SER A 89 -18.70 15.87 5.45
CA SER A 89 -17.35 16.46 5.47
C SER A 89 -16.45 15.95 4.35
N PHE A 90 -16.70 14.76 3.81
CA PHE A 90 -15.91 14.22 2.70
C PHE A 90 -16.04 15.06 1.43
N LYS A 91 -17.19 15.71 1.18
CA LYS A 91 -17.37 16.62 0.03
C LYS A 91 -16.33 17.74 0.00
N GLN A 92 -16.01 18.29 1.18
CA GLN A 92 -14.94 19.28 1.32
C GLN A 92 -13.57 18.60 1.24
N GLY A 93 -13.41 17.46 1.92
CA GLY A 93 -12.18 16.68 1.90
C GLY A 93 -11.70 16.31 0.50
N ILE A 94 -12.59 15.92 -0.42
CA ILE A 94 -12.26 15.56 -1.81
C ILE A 94 -11.51 16.69 -2.53
N ARG A 95 -11.91 17.95 -2.29
CA ARG A 95 -11.26 19.15 -2.87
C ARG A 95 -9.87 19.39 -2.28
N GLU A 96 -9.61 18.86 -1.08
CA GLU A 96 -8.38 19.05 -0.32
C GLU A 96 -7.56 17.75 -0.19
N ARG A 97 -7.91 16.70 -0.94
CA ARG A 97 -7.31 15.36 -0.83
C ARG A 97 -5.78 15.35 -0.97
N ASN A 98 -5.24 16.25 -1.79
CA ASN A 98 -3.80 16.37 -2.02
C ASN A 98 -3.08 17.32 -1.05
N LYS A 99 -3.81 18.05 -0.19
CA LYS A 99 -3.22 19.03 0.74
C LYS A 99 -2.62 18.37 1.98
N PHE A 100 -3.13 17.22 2.39
CA PHE A 100 -2.74 16.54 3.63
C PHE A 100 -2.33 15.10 3.36
N PRO A 101 -1.44 14.50 4.17
CA PRO A 101 -1.23 13.06 4.18
C PRO A 101 -2.56 12.31 4.43
N PRO A 102 -2.74 11.07 3.91
CA PRO A 102 -4.00 10.33 4.02
C PRO A 102 -4.54 10.21 5.46
N VAL A 103 -3.67 9.89 6.43
CA VAL A 103 -4.07 9.76 7.84
C VAL A 103 -4.60 11.09 8.40
N GLU A 104 -3.92 12.20 8.12
CA GLU A 104 -4.34 13.53 8.57
C GLU A 104 -5.63 13.99 7.88
N TRP A 105 -5.81 13.62 6.61
CA TRP A 105 -7.07 13.85 5.90
C TRP A 105 -8.23 13.14 6.60
N TRP A 106 -8.05 11.88 7.01
CA TRP A 106 -9.05 11.12 7.77
C TRP A 106 -9.33 11.73 9.14
N MET A 107 -8.33 12.24 9.85
CA MET A 107 -8.54 12.96 11.11
C MET A 107 -9.47 14.18 10.94
N ARG A 108 -9.32 14.92 9.83
CA ARG A 108 -10.06 16.17 9.58
C ARG A 108 -11.47 15.95 9.03
N PHE A 109 -11.62 15.02 8.09
CA PHE A 109 -12.86 14.87 7.32
C PHE A 109 -13.64 13.61 7.67
N GLY A 110 -13.05 12.67 8.42
CA GLY A 110 -13.68 11.41 8.82
C GLY A 110 -14.51 11.47 10.10
N SER A 111 -14.57 12.61 10.80
CA SER A 111 -15.18 12.71 12.15
C SER A 111 -16.65 12.29 12.23
N HIS A 112 -17.40 12.37 11.13
CA HIS A 112 -18.80 11.93 11.04
C HIS A 112 -18.95 10.41 10.82
N CYS A 113 -17.84 9.71 10.65
CA CYS A 113 -17.75 8.28 10.42
C CYS A 113 -16.68 7.70 11.35
N PRO A 114 -16.90 7.68 12.68
CA PRO A 114 -15.86 7.41 13.67
C PRO A 114 -15.25 5.99 13.57
N GLU A 115 -16.07 5.00 13.24
CA GLU A 115 -15.61 3.61 13.11
C GLU A 115 -14.74 3.43 11.87
N LEU A 116 -15.19 3.96 10.73
CA LEU A 116 -14.42 3.97 9.48
C LEU A 116 -13.19 4.86 9.59
N GLN A 117 -13.27 6.00 10.29
CA GLN A 117 -12.13 6.87 10.54
C GLN A 117 -11.05 6.13 11.32
N THR A 118 -11.43 5.40 12.38
CA THR A 118 -10.50 4.59 13.17
C THR A 118 -9.85 3.51 12.31
N LEU A 119 -10.66 2.79 11.52
CA LEU A 119 -10.16 1.79 10.58
C LEU A 119 -9.17 2.40 9.57
N ALA A 120 -9.54 3.48 8.91
CA ALA A 120 -8.72 4.12 7.89
C ALA A 120 -7.42 4.69 8.46
N MET A 121 -7.48 5.30 9.65
CA MET A 121 -6.27 5.79 10.32
C MET A 121 -5.33 4.65 10.72
N LYS A 122 -5.86 3.50 11.18
CA LYS A 122 -5.05 2.31 11.45
C LYS A 122 -4.41 1.80 10.16
N VAL A 123 -5.21 1.50 9.14
CA VAL A 123 -4.73 0.95 7.87
C VAL A 123 -3.70 1.85 7.20
N LEU A 124 -3.96 3.16 7.11
CA LEU A 124 -3.08 4.12 6.44
C LEU A 124 -1.91 4.58 7.32
N GLY A 125 -2.00 4.40 8.63
CA GLY A 125 -0.96 4.75 9.60
C GLY A 125 0.10 3.67 9.77
N LEU A 126 -0.16 2.44 9.31
CA LEU A 126 0.80 1.36 9.34
C LEU A 126 1.97 1.65 8.39
N THR A 127 3.19 1.49 8.89
CA THR A 127 4.39 1.59 8.06
C THR A 127 4.61 0.27 7.32
N CYS A 128 4.64 0.29 5.99
CA CYS A 128 4.97 -0.90 5.21
C CYS A 128 6.40 -1.38 5.55
N ASN A 129 6.52 -2.64 5.97
CA ASN A 129 7.80 -3.31 6.23
C ASN A 129 8.35 -4.07 5.00
N GLY A 130 7.60 -4.14 3.90
CA GLY A 130 8.04 -4.86 2.70
C GLY A 130 9.39 -4.40 2.13
N ALA A 131 9.78 -3.14 2.36
CA ALA A 131 11.13 -2.68 2.02
C ALA A 131 12.21 -3.35 2.90
N SER A 132 12.00 -3.46 4.21
CA SER A 132 12.93 -4.16 5.11
C SER A 132 12.95 -5.66 4.88
N SER A 133 11.79 -6.29 4.62
CA SER A 133 11.64 -7.72 4.33
C SER A 133 12.48 -8.20 3.16
N TYR A 134 12.70 -7.32 2.18
CA TYR A 134 13.56 -7.59 1.02
C TYR A 134 14.86 -6.81 1.04
N GLU A 135 15.25 -6.22 2.18
CA GLU A 135 16.45 -5.36 2.34
C GLU A 135 16.54 -4.23 1.30
N LEU A 136 15.41 -3.82 0.73
CA LEU A 136 15.32 -2.68 -0.16
C LEU A 136 15.63 -1.42 0.65
N ARG A 137 16.58 -0.63 0.15
CA ARG A 137 16.94 0.66 0.76
C ARG A 137 15.76 1.62 0.66
N ARG A 138 14.98 1.71 1.73
CA ARG A 138 13.82 2.59 1.89
C ARG A 138 14.17 4.06 1.64
N GLU A 139 15.33 4.50 2.11
CA GLU A 139 15.87 5.85 1.91
C GLU A 139 15.90 6.25 0.43
N VAL A 140 16.11 5.30 -0.49
CA VAL A 140 16.15 5.58 -1.93
C VAL A 140 14.77 6.00 -2.44
N ALA A 141 13.70 5.35 -1.98
CA ALA A 141 12.33 5.71 -2.30
C ALA A 141 11.92 7.02 -1.61
N GLU A 142 12.26 7.19 -0.33
CA GLU A 142 11.96 8.41 0.43
C GLU A 142 12.63 9.65 -0.18
N ASN A 143 13.89 9.53 -0.60
CA ASN A 143 14.60 10.60 -1.31
C ASN A 143 13.93 10.95 -2.65
N LEU A 144 13.46 9.96 -3.41
CA LEU A 144 12.71 10.22 -4.64
C LEU A 144 11.37 10.91 -4.36
N LEU A 145 10.63 10.45 -3.35
CA LEU A 145 9.29 10.96 -3.00
C LEU A 145 9.33 12.33 -2.32
N SER A 146 10.44 12.69 -1.66
CA SER A 146 10.63 14.01 -1.05
C SER A 146 10.90 15.12 -2.07
N VAL A 147 11.19 14.78 -3.32
CA VAL A 147 11.55 15.71 -4.40
C VAL A 147 10.41 15.82 -5.40
N SER A 148 10.01 17.07 -5.73
CA SER A 148 8.99 17.33 -6.75
C SER A 148 9.44 16.83 -8.13
N GLU A 149 8.52 16.31 -8.92
CA GLU A 149 8.74 15.90 -10.32
C GLU A 149 9.32 17.02 -11.21
N THR A 150 9.09 18.28 -10.83
CA THR A 150 9.59 19.46 -11.55
C THR A 150 11.04 19.81 -11.21
N HIS A 151 11.62 19.17 -10.19
CA HIS A 151 12.97 19.47 -9.73
C HIS A 151 14.03 18.81 -10.62
N PRO A 152 15.15 19.48 -10.96
CA PRO A 152 16.18 18.95 -11.87
C PRO A 152 16.77 17.59 -11.44
N SER A 153 16.83 17.33 -10.14
CA SER A 153 17.36 16.08 -9.58
C SER A 153 16.38 14.89 -9.66
N TYR A 154 15.11 15.12 -10.00
CA TYR A 154 14.07 14.08 -9.98
C TYR A 154 14.39 12.95 -10.96
N GLU A 155 14.75 13.27 -12.21
CA GLU A 155 15.10 12.26 -13.22
C GLU A 155 16.33 11.43 -12.83
N TRP A 156 17.32 12.07 -12.19
CA TRP A 156 18.47 11.37 -11.66
C TRP A 156 18.08 10.45 -10.49
N LEU A 157 17.28 10.93 -9.53
CA LEU A 157 16.79 10.12 -8.41
C LEU A 157 15.95 8.92 -8.88
N LYS A 158 15.11 9.12 -9.89
CA LYS A 158 14.29 8.07 -10.51
C LYS A 158 15.17 7.01 -11.16
N THR A 159 16.16 7.43 -11.95
CA THR A 159 17.13 6.53 -12.58
C THR A 159 17.97 5.80 -11.54
N PHE A 160 18.42 6.52 -10.50
CA PHE A 160 19.18 5.97 -9.40
C PHE A 160 18.38 4.90 -8.64
N ALA A 161 17.13 5.19 -8.30
CA ALA A 161 16.22 4.23 -7.67
C ALA A 161 16.04 2.98 -8.54
N PHE A 162 15.78 3.16 -9.84
CA PHE A 162 15.66 2.06 -10.78
C PHE A 162 16.92 1.17 -10.80
N VAL A 163 18.12 1.75 -10.92
CA VAL A 163 19.36 0.97 -10.93
C VAL A 163 19.60 0.27 -9.60
N CYS A 164 19.39 0.98 -8.48
CA CYS A 164 19.59 0.44 -7.14
C CYS A 164 18.71 -0.80 -6.90
N TYR A 165 17.43 -0.72 -7.21
CA TYR A 165 16.51 -1.83 -6.99
C TYR A 165 16.76 -2.98 -7.97
N ASN A 166 17.02 -2.71 -9.25
CA ASN A 166 17.32 -3.77 -10.21
C ASN A 166 18.64 -4.51 -9.91
N VAL A 167 19.66 -3.81 -9.41
CA VAL A 167 20.91 -4.46 -8.97
C VAL A 167 20.64 -5.35 -7.77
N HIS A 168 19.88 -4.85 -6.79
CA HIS A 168 19.50 -5.62 -5.60
C HIS A 168 18.73 -6.90 -5.95
N LEU A 169 17.68 -6.78 -6.78
CA LEU A 169 16.88 -7.93 -7.23
C LEU A 169 17.71 -8.98 -7.99
N LYS A 170 18.76 -8.57 -8.72
CA LYS A 170 19.69 -9.52 -9.37
C LYS A 170 20.54 -10.29 -8.36
N GLN A 171 20.90 -9.68 -7.23
CA GLN A 171 21.72 -10.32 -6.20
C GLN A 171 20.91 -11.36 -5.43
N VAL A 172 19.64 -11.06 -5.14
CA VAL A 172 18.67 -11.99 -4.53
C VAL A 172 18.52 -13.30 -5.32
N ARG A 173 18.74 -13.28 -6.64
CA ARG A 173 18.62 -14.45 -7.52
C ARG A 173 19.81 -15.43 -7.44
N GLN A 174 20.93 -15.07 -6.81
CA GLN A 174 22.09 -15.97 -6.79
C GLN A 174 21.84 -17.21 -5.93
N PRO A 175 22.10 -18.44 -6.42
CA PRO A 175 21.89 -19.66 -5.64
C PRO A 175 22.78 -19.63 -4.39
N GLY A 176 22.15 -19.57 -3.22
CA GLY A 176 22.82 -19.40 -1.92
C GLY A 176 22.43 -18.12 -1.17
N PHE A 177 21.78 -17.15 -1.85
CA PHE A 177 21.14 -16.03 -1.18
C PHE A 177 19.90 -16.53 -0.43
N LYS A 178 19.99 -16.57 0.89
CA LYS A 178 18.85 -16.75 1.78
C LYS A 178 18.56 -15.39 2.38
N PHE A 179 17.31 -14.94 2.26
CA PHE A 179 16.84 -13.98 3.24
C PHE A 179 16.87 -14.68 4.60
N ASP A 180 17.54 -14.09 5.58
CA ASP A 180 17.50 -14.55 6.97
C ASP A 180 16.15 -14.12 7.56
N MET A 181 15.11 -14.77 7.05
CA MET A 181 13.73 -14.51 7.39
C MET A 181 13.31 -15.56 8.40
N ASP A 182 13.84 -15.44 9.61
CA ASP A 182 12.96 -15.61 10.77
C ASP A 182 12.05 -14.36 10.81
N GLU A 183 11.27 -14.17 9.75
CA GLU A 183 10.27 -13.13 9.70
C GLU A 183 9.15 -13.59 10.63
N PRO A 184 8.75 -12.79 11.63
CA PRO A 184 7.47 -13.04 12.26
C PRO A 184 6.44 -13.01 11.14
N ASP A 185 5.52 -13.96 11.19
CA ASP A 185 4.41 -14.10 10.26
C ASP A 185 3.57 -12.81 10.29
N ILE A 186 3.99 -11.78 9.52
CA ILE A 186 3.24 -10.52 9.39
C ILE A 186 1.95 -10.75 8.61
N ASP A 187 1.81 -11.92 7.98
CA ASP A 187 0.56 -12.41 7.41
C ASP A 187 -0.45 -12.82 8.50
N SER A 188 0.03 -12.99 9.73
CA SER A 188 -0.84 -12.90 10.89
C SER A 188 -1.25 -11.44 11.08
N LEU A 189 -2.33 -11.06 10.39
CA LEU A 189 -3.27 -10.06 10.89
C LEU A 189 -3.85 -10.45 12.28
N ASP A 190 -3.13 -11.13 13.16
CA ASP A 190 -3.36 -11.23 14.60
C ASP A 190 -2.25 -10.48 15.39
N ASP A 191 -1.06 -10.24 14.83
CA ASP A 191 0.05 -9.57 15.51
C ASP A 191 0.00 -8.03 15.50
N TRP A 192 -0.69 -7.45 14.52
CA TRP A 192 -1.10 -6.03 14.44
C TRP A 192 -1.95 -5.50 15.63
N LEU A 193 -2.37 -6.36 16.58
CA LEU A 193 -3.17 -6.01 17.76
C LEU A 193 -2.38 -6.06 19.08
N ARG A 194 -1.07 -6.37 19.04
CA ARG A 194 -0.24 -6.27 20.24
C ARG A 194 0.26 -4.84 20.40
N ASP A 195 -0.57 -4.03 21.06
CA ASP A 195 -0.24 -2.98 22.03
C ASP A 195 -1.51 -2.09 22.21
N GLU A 196 -2.04 -1.77 23.39
CA GLU A 196 -1.73 -2.05 24.80
C GLU A 196 -3.05 -1.84 25.59
N HIS A 197 -3.09 -2.36 26.82
CA HIS A 197 -4.13 -2.14 27.83
C HIS A 197 -4.54 -0.67 28.05
#